data_AF-A0A7V3DI20-F1
#
_entry.id   AF-A0A7V3DI20-F1
#
_cell.length_a   1.000
_cell.length_b   1.000
_cell.length_c   1.000
_cell.angle_alpha   90.00
_cell.angle_beta   90.00
_cell.angle_gamma   90.00
#
_symmetry.space_group_name_H-M   'P 1'
#
loop_
_entity.id
_entity.type
_entity.pdbx_description
1 polymer ?
#
loop_
_entity_poly.entity_id
_entity_poly.type
_entity_poly.pdbx_seq_one_letter_code
_entity_poly.pdbx_strand_id
1 'polypeptide(L)'
;MIEWMGHAFTAADYVFWTRIQCSAWTLADLILIYYLIRMSNLARRVTGARPHRVSYGILLATVPPAAAIPFMATGAGIFLIELAVTLPHFLLILYILMADARHGAAALAALIQSRSTC
;
A
#
# COMPACT_ATOMS: atom_id res chain seq x y z
N MET A 1 17.84 -19.94 -17.46
CA MET A 1 17.74 -18.86 -16.45
C MET A 1 17.25 -19.40 -15.10
N ILE A 2 16.11 -20.10 -15.05
CA ILE A 2 15.60 -20.74 -13.81
C ILE A 2 16.58 -21.78 -13.25
N GLU A 3 17.15 -22.65 -14.09
CA GLU A 3 18.17 -23.63 -13.67
C GLU A 3 19.46 -22.98 -13.17
N TRP A 4 19.86 -21.84 -13.76
CA TRP A 4 21.04 -21.07 -13.33
C TRP A 4 20.82 -20.44 -11.95
N MET A 5 19.63 -19.87 -11.70
CA MET A 5 19.26 -19.33 -10.38
C MET A 5 19.21 -20.42 -9.31
N GLY A 6 18.74 -21.63 -9.65
CA GLY A 6 18.73 -22.78 -8.75
C GLY A 6 20.12 -23.31 -8.37
N HIS A 7 21.12 -23.10 -9.23
CA HIS A 7 22.52 -23.43 -8.95
C HIS A 7 23.31 -22.31 -8.27
N ALA A 8 22.94 -21.04 -8.50
CA ALA A 8 23.65 -19.88 -8.00
C ALA A 8 23.21 -19.44 -6.58
N PHE A 9 22.00 -19.80 -6.15
CA PHE A 9 21.46 -19.43 -4.84
C PHE A 9 21.22 -20.66 -3.98
N THR A 10 21.75 -20.65 -2.76
CA THR A 10 21.29 -21.61 -1.75
C THR A 10 19.87 -21.24 -1.30
N ALA A 11 19.14 -22.21 -0.73
CA ALA A 11 17.83 -21.93 -0.14
C ALA A 11 17.89 -20.86 0.96
N ALA A 12 19.01 -20.78 1.69
CA ALA A 12 19.25 -19.76 2.70
C ALA A 12 19.42 -18.37 2.09
N ASP A 13 20.19 -18.26 1.00
CA ASP A 13 20.37 -17.00 0.27
C ASP A 13 19.04 -16.51 -0.31
N TYR A 14 18.25 -17.41 -0.88
CA TYR A 14 16.91 -17.08 -1.38
C TYR A 14 16.04 -16.46 -0.28
N VAL A 15 15.89 -17.13 0.87
CA VAL A 15 15.07 -16.62 1.99
C VAL A 15 15.63 -15.30 2.55
N PHE A 16 16.94 -15.10 2.55
CA PHE A 16 17.54 -13.82 2.92
C PHE A 16 17.11 -12.68 1.98
N TRP A 17 17.25 -12.87 0.66
CA TRP A 17 16.86 -11.85 -0.31
C TRP A 17 15.35 -11.62 -0.36
N THR A 18 14.54 -12.67 -0.20
CA THR A 18 13.08 -12.53 -0.10
C THR A 18 12.68 -11.66 1.09
N ARG A 19 13.32 -11.81 2.26
CA ARG A 19 13.05 -10.92 3.42
C ARG A 19 13.31 -9.46 3.10
N ILE A 20 14.45 -9.17 2.46
CA ILE A 20 14.82 -7.80 2.12
C ILE A 20 13.80 -7.21 1.15
N GLN A 21 13.49 -7.94 0.06
CA GLN A 21 12.53 -7.49 -0.94
C GLN A 21 11.14 -7.28 -0.33
N CYS A 22 10.60 -8.27 0.38
CA CYS A 22 9.27 -8.16 0.98
C CYS A 22 9.20 -7.03 2.01
N SER A 23 10.25 -6.81 2.82
CA SER A 23 10.29 -5.71 3.77
C SER A 23 10.27 -4.35 3.07
N ALA A 24 11.07 -4.19 2.01
CA ALA A 24 11.13 -2.96 1.24
C ALA A 24 9.80 -2.67 0.51
N TRP A 25 9.21 -3.68 -0.12
CA TRP A 25 7.93 -3.54 -0.82
C TRP A 25 6.79 -3.25 0.14
N THR A 26 6.72 -3.95 1.26
CA THR A 26 5.69 -3.71 2.27
C THR A 26 5.78 -2.30 2.85
N LEU A 27 7.00 -1.79 3.08
CA LEU A 27 7.20 -0.41 3.50
C LEU A 27 6.72 0.59 2.44
N ALA A 28 7.03 0.33 1.16
CA ALA A 28 6.57 1.16 0.06
C ALA A 28 5.03 1.18 -0.02
N ASP A 29 4.37 0.03 0.13
CA ASP A 29 2.90 -0.06 0.11
C ASP A 29 2.26 0.72 1.26
N LEU A 30 2.80 0.61 2.48
CA LEU A 30 2.32 1.38 3.63
C LEU A 30 2.36 2.89 3.36
N ILE A 31 3.48 3.37 2.81
CA ILE A 31 3.67 4.79 2.46
C ILE A 31 2.69 5.19 1.36
N LEU A 32 2.61 4.40 0.29
CA LEU A 32 1.77 4.69 -0.87
C LEU A 32 0.29 4.77 -0.48
N ILE A 33 -0.20 3.81 0.32
CA ILE A 33 -1.60 3.77 0.74
C ILE A 33 -1.92 4.85 1.74
N TYR A 34 -1.01 5.17 2.65
CA TYR A 34 -1.15 6.32 3.54
C TYR A 34 -1.39 7.61 2.74
N TYR A 35 -0.54 7.86 1.72
CA TYR A 35 -0.67 9.04 0.88
C TYR A 35 -1.90 9.00 -0.02
N LEU A 36 -2.29 7.83 -0.53
CA LEU A 36 -3.52 7.65 -1.30
C LEU A 36 -4.74 8.05 -0.45
N ILE A 37 -4.87 7.51 0.76
CA ILE A 37 -5.95 7.87 1.71
C ILE A 37 -5.92 9.38 2.01
N ARG A 38 -4.72 9.94 2.23
CA ARG A 38 -4.55 11.36 2.54
C ARG A 38 -5.03 12.27 1.41
N MET A 39 -4.63 11.96 0.17
CA MET A 39 -5.04 12.71 -1.03
C MET A 39 -6.54 12.61 -1.27
N SER A 40 -7.11 11.41 -1.12
CA SER A 40 -8.55 11.19 -1.18
C SER A 40 -9.31 12.01 -0.14
N ASN A 41 -8.84 12.05 1.10
CA ASN A 41 -9.45 12.86 2.14
C ASN A 41 -9.38 14.37 1.84
N LEU A 42 -8.33 14.83 1.16
CA LEU A 42 -8.24 16.22 0.71
C LEU A 42 -9.30 16.53 -0.36
N ALA A 43 -9.48 15.65 -1.36
CA ALA A 43 -10.53 15.79 -2.37
C ALA A 43 -11.95 15.75 -1.76
N ARG A 44 -12.15 14.87 -0.77
CA ARG A 44 -13.42 14.76 -0.04
C ARG A 44 -13.72 15.99 0.80
N ARG A 45 -12.72 16.69 1.34
CA ARG A 45 -12.91 17.97 2.05
C ARG A 45 -13.46 19.06 1.13
N VAL A 46 -12.97 19.15 -0.10
CA VAL A 46 -13.46 20.13 -1.10
C VAL A 46 -14.93 19.87 -1.44
N THR A 47 -15.35 18.61 -1.46
CA THR A 47 -16.71 18.18 -1.82
C THR A 47 -17.64 18.00 -0.61
N GLY A 48 -17.17 18.28 0.62
CA GLY A 48 -17.96 18.11 1.85
C GLY A 48 -18.21 16.66 2.27
N ALA A 49 -17.52 15.68 1.67
CA ALA A 49 -17.68 14.26 1.98
C ALA A 49 -16.93 13.85 3.26
N ARG A 50 -17.43 12.82 3.95
CA ARG A 50 -16.83 12.29 5.19
C ARG A 50 -15.46 11.65 4.93
N PRO A 51 -14.46 11.79 5.81
CA PRO A 51 -13.12 11.22 5.61
C PRO A 51 -13.07 9.70 5.85
N HIS A 52 -12.10 9.04 5.24
CA HIS A 52 -11.82 7.60 5.29
C HIS A 52 -11.14 7.16 6.61
N ARG A 53 -11.85 7.28 7.73
CA ARG A 53 -11.31 6.89 9.05
C ARG A 53 -11.06 5.38 9.17
N VAL A 54 -11.98 4.57 8.63
CA VAL A 54 -11.86 3.10 8.66
C VAL A 54 -10.65 2.63 7.86
N SER A 55 -10.37 3.25 6.71
CA SER A 55 -9.20 2.92 5.87
C SER A 55 -7.89 3.13 6.61
N TYR A 56 -7.77 4.18 7.43
CA TYR A 56 -6.60 4.36 8.30
C TYR A 56 -6.51 3.29 9.39
N GLY A 57 -7.64 2.86 9.95
CA GLY A 57 -7.68 1.75 10.91
C GLY A 57 -7.20 0.44 10.31
N ILE A 58 -7.66 0.11 9.10
CA ILE A 58 -7.22 -1.07 8.35
C ILE A 58 -5.72 -0.97 8.04
N LEU A 59 -5.26 0.17 7.53
CA LEU A 59 -3.84 0.39 7.25
C LEU A 59 -2.99 0.20 8.52
N LEU A 60 -3.41 0.79 9.64
CA LEU A 60 -2.69 0.65 10.92
C LEU A 60 -2.66 -0.80 11.40
N ALA A 61 -3.74 -1.57 11.22
CA ALA A 61 -3.81 -2.98 11.56
C ALA A 61 -2.83 -3.85 10.75
N THR A 62 -2.39 -3.40 9.57
CA THR A 62 -1.37 -4.10 8.77
C THR A 62 0.07 -3.79 9.18
N VAL A 63 0.31 -2.79 10.03
CA VAL A 63 1.67 -2.42 10.46
C VAL A 63 2.33 -3.50 11.34
N PRO A 64 1.66 -4.09 12.35
CA PRO A 64 2.27 -5.16 13.15
C PRO A 64 2.72 -6.38 12.34
N PRO A 65 1.91 -6.97 11.43
CA PRO A 65 2.38 -8.08 10.60
C PRO A 65 3.49 -7.64 9.66
N ALA A 66 3.42 -6.46 9.05
CA ALA A 66 4.51 -5.92 8.22
C ALA A 66 5.85 -5.83 8.96
N ALA A 67 5.83 -5.37 10.22
CA ALA A 67 7.01 -5.27 11.06
C ALA A 67 7.63 -6.63 11.42
N ALA A 68 6.88 -7.73 11.28
CA ALA A 68 7.36 -9.08 11.57
C ALA A 68 8.15 -9.73 10.41
N ILE A 69 8.05 -9.20 9.17
CA ILE A 69 8.72 -9.75 7.97
C ILE A 69 10.23 -9.96 8.15
N PRO A 70 11.01 -9.00 8.69
CA PRO A 70 12.46 -9.15 8.81
C PRO A 70 12.89 -10.31 9.70
N PHE A 71 12.01 -10.74 10.61
CA PHE A 71 12.30 -11.76 11.62
C PHE A 71 11.86 -13.17 11.20
N MET A 72 11.24 -13.34 10.03
CA MET A 72 10.79 -14.65 9.57
C MET A 72 11.95 -15.52 9.13
N ALA A 73 12.00 -16.75 9.63
CA ALA A 73 13.05 -17.72 9.29
C ALA A 73 12.75 -18.55 8.03
N THR A 74 11.51 -18.55 7.55
CA THR A 74 11.05 -19.42 6.45
C THR A 74 10.38 -18.63 5.34
N GLY A 75 10.57 -19.07 4.09
CA GLY A 75 9.89 -18.49 2.92
C GLY A 75 8.35 -18.52 3.05
N ALA A 76 7.81 -19.62 3.57
CA ALA A 76 6.36 -19.74 3.80
C ALA A 76 5.83 -18.71 4.81
N GLY A 77 6.59 -18.44 5.89
CA GLY A 77 6.22 -17.41 6.87
C GLY A 77 6.23 -16.01 6.26
N ILE A 78 7.26 -15.70 5.46
CA ILE A 78 7.35 -14.43 4.74
C ILE A 78 6.14 -14.25 3.81
N PHE A 79 5.83 -15.27 3.00
CA PHE A 79 4.72 -15.24 2.05
C PHE A 79 3.36 -15.06 2.74
N LEU A 80 3.12 -15.75 3.86
CA LEU A 80 1.85 -15.61 4.61
C LEU A 80 1.67 -14.21 5.17
N ILE A 81 2.74 -13.61 5.70
CA ILE A 81 2.69 -12.23 6.20
C ILE A 81 2.50 -11.25 5.04
N GLU A 82 3.25 -11.43 3.96
CA GLU A 82 3.12 -10.61 2.75
C GLU A 82 1.69 -10.65 2.24
N LEU A 83 1.08 -11.83 2.12
CA LEU A 83 -0.32 -11.98 1.71
C LEU A 83 -1.29 -11.27 2.67
N ALA A 84 -1.07 -11.41 3.97
CA ALA A 84 -1.90 -10.79 5.00
C ALA A 84 -1.83 -9.25 5.00
N VAL A 85 -0.74 -8.67 4.50
CA VAL A 85 -0.56 -7.21 4.38
C VAL A 85 -1.02 -6.69 3.02
N THR A 86 -0.56 -7.32 1.94
CA THR A 86 -0.80 -6.89 0.56
C THR A 86 -2.26 -7.02 0.14
N LEU A 87 -3.00 -8.03 0.63
CA LEU A 87 -4.40 -8.19 0.28
C LEU A 87 -5.29 -7.05 0.82
N PRO A 88 -5.25 -6.69 2.12
CA PRO A 88 -5.93 -5.50 2.62
C PRO A 88 -5.51 -4.22 1.89
N HIS A 89 -4.23 -4.09 1.58
CA HIS A 89 -3.66 -2.96 0.85
C HIS A 89 -4.26 -2.81 -0.55
N PHE A 90 -4.30 -3.89 -1.32
CA PHE A 90 -4.93 -3.92 -2.64
C PHE A 90 -6.43 -3.59 -2.56
N LEU A 91 -7.15 -4.16 -1.59
CA LEU A 91 -8.57 -3.87 -1.38
C LEU A 91 -8.81 -2.41 -0.99
N LEU A 92 -7.92 -1.79 -0.19
CA LEU A 92 -7.98 -0.37 0.13
C LEU A 92 -7.81 0.49 -1.13
N ILE A 93 -6.87 0.16 -2.01
CA ILE A 93 -6.66 0.87 -3.27
C ILE A 93 -7.92 0.81 -4.12
N LEU A 94 -8.50 -0.38 -4.32
CA LEU A 94 -9.72 -0.56 -5.10
C LEU A 94 -10.90 0.20 -4.50
N TYR A 95 -11.10 0.09 -3.18
CA TYR A 95 -12.16 0.79 -2.47
C TYR A 95 -12.04 2.31 -2.65
N ILE A 96 -10.84 2.87 -2.44
CA ILE A 96 -10.60 4.31 -2.57
C ILE A 96 -10.83 4.77 -4.01
N LEU A 97 -10.32 4.03 -4.99
CA LEU A 97 -10.49 4.35 -6.40
C LEU A 97 -11.99 4.41 -6.76
N MET A 98 -12.77 3.41 -6.35
CA MET A 98 -14.21 3.37 -6.62
C MET A 98 -14.99 4.45 -5.86
N ALA A 99 -14.67 4.67 -4.58
CA ALA A 99 -15.37 5.65 -3.74
C ALA A 99 -15.05 7.10 -4.12
N ASP A 100 -13.85 7.38 -4.61
CA ASP A 100 -13.35 8.73 -4.83
C ASP A 100 -13.11 9.12 -6.28
N ALA A 101 -13.29 8.23 -7.27
CA ALA A 101 -13.16 8.58 -8.69
C ALA A 101 -13.93 9.87 -9.05
N ARG A 102 -15.15 10.03 -8.52
CA ARG A 102 -15.99 11.22 -8.75
C ARG A 102 -15.53 12.45 -7.97
N HIS A 103 -15.06 12.25 -6.74
CA HIS A 103 -14.58 13.34 -5.88
C HIS A 103 -13.23 13.90 -6.36
N GLY A 104 -12.37 13.06 -6.92
CA GLY A 104 -11.07 13.45 -7.47
C GLY A 104 -11.22 14.38 -8.68
N ALA A 105 -12.11 14.06 -9.62
CA ALA A 105 -12.39 14.91 -10.77
C ALA A 105 -12.93 16.29 -10.35
N ALA A 106 -13.87 16.32 -9.39
CA ALA A 106 -14.43 17.56 -8.87
C ALA A 106 -13.39 18.42 -8.14
N ALA A 107 -12.53 17.82 -7.33
CA ALA A 107 -11.46 18.52 -6.64
C ALA A 107 -10.42 19.11 -7.60
N LEU A 108 -10.05 18.37 -8.65
CA LEU A 108 -9.14 18.86 -9.69
C LEU A 108 -9.74 20.05 -10.45
N ALA A 109 -11.01 19.96 -10.83
CA ALA A 109 -11.73 21.05 -11.50
C ALA A 109 -11.76 22.33 -10.63
N ALA A 110 -12.04 22.19 -9.32
CA ALA A 110 -12.02 23.31 -8.38
C ALA A 110 -10.64 23.97 -8.26
N LEU A 111 -9.57 23.18 -8.21
CA LEU A 111 -8.20 23.70 -8.16
C LEU A 111 -7.82 24.48 -9.42
N ILE A 112 -8.22 24.00 -10.61
CA ILE A 112 -7.97 24.69 -11.88
C ILE A 112 -8.71 26.05 -11.91
N GLN A 113 -9.98 26.09 -11.49
CA GLN A 113 -10.77 27.32 -11.45
C GLN A 113 -10.21 28.37 -10.48
N SER A 114 -9.72 27.94 -9.31
CA SER A 114 -9.09 28.83 -8.33
C SER A 114 -7.80 29.50 -8.83
N ARG A 115 -7.09 28.89 -9.79
CA ARG A 115 -5.89 29.47 -10.41
C ARG A 115 -6.18 30.39 -11.58
N SER A 116 -7.39 30.33 -12.14
CA SER A 116 -7.79 31.13 -13.31
C SER A 116 -8.40 32.49 -12.92
N THR A 117 -8.68 32.69 -11.63
CA THR A 117 -9.31 33.88 -11.05
C THR A 117 -8.32 34.81 -10.35
N CYS A 118 -7.02 34.52 -10.46
CA CYS A 118 -5.91 35.36 -10.01
C CYS A 118 -5.12 35.84 -11.22
#